data_AF-A0A3E0PFT0-F1
#
_entry.id   AF-A0A3E0PFT0-F1
#
_cell.length_a   1.000
_cell.length_b   1.000
_cell.length_c   1.000
_cell.angle_alpha   90.00
_cell.angle_beta   90.00
_cell.angle_gamma   90.00
#
_symmetry.space_group_name_H-M   'P 1'
#
loop_
_entity.id
_entity.type
_entity.pdbx_description
1 polymer ?
#
loop_
_entity_poly.entity_id
_entity_poly.type
_entity_poly.pdbx_seq_one_letter_code
_entity_poly.pdbx_strand_id
1 'polypeptide(L)'
;MHLFILDPYDTYKAIAAVVAFLAIFFSCAAGSAAYGQNGGEKTDPTVLTDTERAKAIQYLEQTKKKLTAELSGLTDRQLYYKASDDRWSVAEVAEHIIVAEQRISELISETIAKSPENASPDVHRFNDTAIPLAITNRNQKFTAPPVVQPNGRWKSRDELLSEWDTSREKTIDFLRTTQTNLRTRFAENPVLGTIDAFQWIIFLDSHSRRHLAQIAEIKAEAGYPSK
;
A
#
# COMPACT_ATOMS: atom_id res chain seq x y z
N MET A 1 27.64 16.30 -21.82
CA MET A 1 26.77 16.32 -20.62
C MET A 1 25.63 15.33 -20.89
N HIS A 2 25.86 14.05 -20.64
CA HIS A 2 24.84 13.00 -20.79
C HIS A 2 24.07 12.92 -19.48
N LEU A 3 22.82 13.39 -19.48
CA LEU A 3 21.90 13.28 -18.36
C LEU A 3 21.47 11.80 -18.29
N PHE A 4 21.96 11.06 -17.29
CA PHE A 4 21.43 9.74 -16.96
C PHE A 4 20.00 9.95 -16.44
N ILE A 5 19.02 9.78 -17.33
CA ILE A 5 17.63 9.56 -16.93
C ILE A 5 17.59 8.13 -16.39
N LEU A 6 17.60 7.97 -15.07
CA LEU A 6 17.29 6.68 -14.46
C LEU A 6 15.85 6.36 -14.82
N ASP A 7 15.63 5.16 -15.37
CA ASP A 7 14.30 4.63 -15.59
C ASP A 7 13.57 4.61 -14.24
N PRO A 8 12.37 5.20 -14.10
CA PRO A 8 11.59 5.13 -12.87
C PRO A 8 11.42 3.68 -12.35
N TYR A 9 11.47 2.67 -13.25
CA TYR A 9 11.46 1.25 -12.91
C TYR A 9 12.73 0.77 -12.19
N ASP A 10 13.91 1.33 -12.49
CA ASP A 10 15.17 0.96 -11.84
C ASP A 10 15.33 1.59 -10.45
N THR A 11 14.80 2.81 -10.25
CA THR A 11 14.68 3.40 -8.90
C THR A 11 13.76 2.57 -8.00
N TYR A 12 12.75 1.90 -8.55
CA TYR A 12 11.85 1.04 -7.80
C TYR A 12 12.51 -0.27 -7.35
N LYS A 13 13.32 -0.91 -8.21
CA LYS A 13 14.10 -2.10 -7.84
C LYS A 13 15.08 -1.81 -6.69
N ALA A 14 15.68 -0.63 -6.66
CA ALA A 14 16.55 -0.21 -5.56
C ALA A 14 15.78 -0.03 -4.22
N ILE A 15 14.49 0.29 -4.27
CA ILE A 15 13.61 0.43 -3.09
C ILE A 15 13.08 -0.94 -2.64
N ALA A 16 12.76 -1.84 -3.57
CA ALA A 16 12.32 -3.21 -3.29
C ALA A 16 13.44 -4.09 -2.69
N ALA A 17 14.71 -3.79 -2.99
CA ALA A 17 15.88 -4.55 -2.53
C ALA A 17 16.18 -4.47 -1.02
N VAL A 18 15.42 -3.71 -0.21
CA VAL A 18 15.69 -3.55 1.24
C VAL A 18 14.74 -4.38 2.14
N VAL A 19 13.80 -5.14 1.57
CA VAL A 19 13.02 -6.14 2.32
C VAL A 19 13.03 -7.46 1.57
N ALA A 20 14.17 -8.15 1.62
CA ALA A 20 14.30 -9.52 1.12
C ALA A 20 15.04 -10.36 2.17
N PHE A 21 14.30 -10.96 3.09
CA PHE A 21 14.76 -12.18 3.76
C PHE A 21 13.60 -13.18 3.85
N LEU A 22 13.83 -14.29 3.14
CA LEU A 22 13.18 -15.60 3.23
C LEU A 22 11.79 -15.76 2.57
N ALA A 23 11.80 -16.18 1.30
CA ALA A 23 10.84 -17.17 0.81
C ALA A 23 11.62 -18.38 0.29
N ILE A 24 11.54 -19.46 1.06
CA ILE A 24 12.18 -20.75 0.83
C ILE A 24 11.45 -21.50 -0.29
N PHE A 25 12.23 -22.17 -1.13
CA PHE A 25 11.83 -23.04 -2.24
C PHE A 25 10.63 -23.95 -1.94
N PHE A 26 9.62 -23.92 -2.81
CA PHE A 26 8.82 -25.10 -3.13
C PHE A 26 8.75 -25.25 -4.65
N SER A 27 9.63 -26.11 -5.18
CA SER A 27 9.52 -26.65 -6.52
C SER A 27 8.64 -27.90 -6.43
N CYS A 28 7.59 -28.00 -7.25
CA CYS A 28 7.12 -29.30 -7.68
C CYS A 28 6.51 -29.23 -9.09
N ALA A 29 6.83 -30.27 -9.85
CA ALA A 29 6.73 -30.42 -11.29
C ALA A 29 5.34 -30.24 -11.91
N ALA A 30 5.36 -29.79 -13.16
CA ALA A 30 4.26 -29.76 -14.10
C ALA A 30 3.72 -31.17 -14.39
N GLY A 31 2.39 -31.28 -14.41
CA GLY A 31 1.65 -32.36 -15.05
C GLY A 31 0.56 -31.76 -15.93
N SER A 32 0.79 -31.75 -17.24
CA SER A 32 -0.19 -31.28 -18.22
C SER A 32 -1.32 -32.30 -18.38
N ALA A 33 -2.56 -31.87 -18.16
CA ALA A 33 -3.74 -32.54 -18.68
C ALA A 33 -4.70 -31.48 -19.23
N ALA A 34 -4.90 -31.51 -20.55
CA ALA A 34 -5.83 -30.65 -21.25
C ALA A 34 -7.28 -31.02 -20.87
N TYR A 35 -8.10 -30.01 -20.53
CA TYR A 35 -9.53 -30.20 -20.38
C TYR A 35 -10.32 -29.04 -21.03
N GLY A 36 -10.98 -29.37 -22.14
CA GLY A 36 -12.30 -28.92 -22.57
C GLY A 36 -12.62 -27.41 -22.53
N GLN A 37 -12.46 -26.76 -23.68
CA GLN A 37 -13.13 -25.50 -24.00
C GLN A 37 -14.65 -25.74 -24.15
N ASN A 38 -15.47 -25.06 -23.35
CA ASN A 38 -16.91 -24.90 -23.61
C ASN A 38 -17.33 -23.45 -23.35
N GLY A 39 -17.48 -22.70 -24.45
CA GLY A 39 -18.68 -21.92 -24.75
C GLY A 39 -19.05 -20.76 -23.83
N GLY A 40 -18.52 -19.58 -24.14
CA GLY A 40 -19.00 -18.28 -23.69
C GLY A 40 -17.83 -17.30 -23.63
N GLU A 41 -17.65 -16.50 -24.68
CA GLU A 41 -16.65 -15.42 -24.70
C GLU A 41 -17.05 -14.38 -23.65
N LYS A 42 -16.60 -14.60 -22.41
CA LYS A 42 -16.59 -13.55 -21.39
C LYS A 42 -15.51 -12.58 -21.84
N THR A 43 -15.93 -11.50 -22.51
CA THR A 43 -15.04 -10.38 -22.75
C THR A 43 -14.60 -9.87 -21.39
N ASP A 44 -13.33 -10.07 -21.03
CA ASP A 44 -12.77 -9.49 -19.82
C ASP A 44 -12.97 -7.97 -19.88
N PRO A 45 -13.39 -7.35 -18.78
CA PRO A 45 -13.70 -5.93 -18.79
C PRO A 45 -12.45 -5.13 -19.15
N THR A 46 -12.58 -4.15 -20.04
CA THR A 46 -11.47 -3.27 -20.45
C THR A 46 -11.14 -2.21 -19.40
N VAL A 47 -11.99 -2.08 -18.37
CA VAL A 47 -11.86 -1.15 -17.25
C VAL A 47 -12.10 -1.87 -15.93
N LEU A 48 -11.65 -1.29 -14.81
CA LEU A 48 -12.01 -1.78 -13.49
C LEU A 48 -13.54 -1.77 -13.32
N THR A 49 -14.12 -2.87 -12.83
CA THR A 49 -15.58 -2.98 -12.66
C THR A 49 -16.08 -1.99 -11.60
N ASP A 50 -17.35 -1.55 -11.71
CA ASP A 50 -17.94 -0.62 -10.75
C ASP A 50 -17.95 -1.16 -9.31
N THR A 51 -18.13 -2.49 -9.16
CA THR A 51 -18.11 -3.14 -7.86
C THR A 51 -16.72 -3.13 -7.24
N GLU A 52 -15.68 -3.45 -8.01
CA GLU A 52 -14.30 -3.39 -7.53
C GLU A 52 -13.89 -1.95 -7.22
N ARG A 53 -14.25 -0.99 -8.07
CA ARG A 53 -14.00 0.43 -7.86
C ARG A 53 -14.64 0.94 -6.58
N ALA A 54 -15.94 0.69 -6.40
CA ALA A 54 -16.67 1.07 -5.20
C ALA A 54 -16.06 0.45 -3.94
N LYS A 55 -15.67 -0.84 -4.01
CA LYS A 55 -15.01 -1.55 -2.90
C LYS A 55 -13.66 -0.93 -2.53
N ALA A 56 -12.81 -0.64 -3.52
CA ALA A 56 -11.51 -0.01 -3.29
C ALA A 56 -11.66 1.38 -2.69
N ILE A 57 -12.54 2.22 -3.23
CA ILE A 57 -12.84 3.55 -2.69
C ILE A 57 -13.36 3.43 -1.25
N GLN A 58 -14.27 2.50 -0.96
CA GLN A 58 -14.80 2.29 0.38
C GLN A 58 -13.69 1.94 1.39
N TYR A 59 -12.76 1.08 1.02
CA TYR A 59 -11.62 0.72 1.87
C TYR A 59 -10.76 1.95 2.19
N LEU A 60 -10.42 2.72 1.16
CA LEU A 60 -9.60 3.93 1.31
C LEU A 60 -10.32 5.01 2.12
N GLU A 61 -11.63 5.19 1.98
CA GLU A 61 -12.41 6.12 2.81
C GLU A 61 -12.46 5.69 4.28
N GLN A 62 -12.56 4.38 4.54
CA GLN A 62 -12.54 3.87 5.91
C GLN A 62 -11.21 4.16 6.61
N THR A 63 -10.08 3.94 5.94
CA THR A 63 -8.77 4.27 6.51
C THR A 63 -8.50 5.78 6.55
N LYS A 64 -9.01 6.56 5.58
CA LYS A 64 -9.03 8.04 5.62
C LYS A 64 -9.63 8.53 6.93
N LYS A 65 -10.89 8.14 7.17
CA LYS A 65 -11.65 8.52 8.36
C LYS A 65 -10.97 8.09 9.65
N LYS A 66 -10.43 6.86 9.69
CA LYS A 66 -9.77 6.33 10.89
C LYS A 66 -8.51 7.12 11.23
N LEU A 67 -7.59 7.34 10.29
CA LEU A 67 -6.36 8.08 10.60
C LEU A 67 -6.67 9.53 11.01
N THR A 68 -7.62 10.19 10.32
CA THR A 68 -8.09 11.51 10.72
C THR A 68 -8.60 11.52 12.16
N ALA A 69 -9.42 10.53 12.55
CA ALA A 69 -9.94 10.43 13.91
C ALA A 69 -8.83 10.13 14.94
N GLU A 70 -7.86 9.27 14.60
CA GLU A 70 -6.72 8.95 15.48
C GLU A 70 -5.84 10.16 15.78
N LEU A 71 -5.69 11.08 14.82
CA LEU A 71 -4.87 12.30 15.00
C LEU A 71 -5.67 13.45 15.63
N SER A 72 -6.97 13.52 15.38
CA SER A 72 -7.82 14.63 15.80
C SER A 72 -7.84 14.82 17.32
N GLY A 73 -7.50 16.02 17.77
CA GLY A 73 -7.55 16.39 19.18
C GLY A 73 -6.51 15.70 20.07
N LEU A 74 -5.43 15.15 19.49
CA LEU A 74 -4.21 14.83 20.25
C LEU A 74 -3.49 16.11 20.64
N THR A 75 -2.97 16.16 21.87
CA THR A 75 -2.03 17.19 22.30
C THR A 75 -0.64 16.92 21.75
N ASP A 76 0.25 17.91 21.73
CA ASP A 76 1.64 17.70 21.27
C ASP A 76 2.36 16.64 22.10
N ARG A 77 2.10 16.60 23.41
CA ARG A 77 2.66 15.57 24.30
C ARG A 77 2.25 14.15 23.87
N GLN A 78 1.00 13.99 23.44
CA GLN A 78 0.47 12.72 22.94
C GLN A 78 1.00 12.39 21.54
N LEU A 79 0.99 13.38 20.65
CA LEU A 79 1.39 13.23 19.25
C LEU A 79 2.86 12.82 19.11
N TYR A 80 3.73 13.44 19.91
CA TYR A 80 5.18 13.24 19.88
C TYR A 80 5.70 12.31 20.98
N TYR A 81 4.82 11.63 21.72
CA TYR A 81 5.24 10.64 22.70
C TYR A 81 6.00 9.49 22.02
N LYS A 82 7.19 9.17 22.55
CA LYS A 82 7.97 7.99 22.17
C LYS A 82 8.14 7.10 23.40
N ALA A 83 7.82 5.82 23.26
CA ALA A 83 8.02 4.84 24.34
C ALA A 83 9.52 4.59 24.61
N SER A 84 10.36 4.75 23.59
CA SER A 84 11.82 4.70 23.63
C SER A 84 12.39 5.36 22.36
N ASP A 85 13.70 5.63 22.34
CA ASP A 85 14.37 6.35 21.24
C ASP A 85 14.26 5.62 19.89
N ASP A 86 14.20 4.28 19.91
CA ASP A 86 14.10 3.40 18.74
C ASP A 86 12.64 3.17 18.27
N ARG A 87 11.66 3.77 18.94
CA ARG A 87 10.23 3.58 18.63
C ARG A 87 9.62 4.85 18.04
N TRP A 88 8.77 4.67 17.03
CA TRP A 88 8.02 5.78 16.45
C TRP A 88 6.92 6.26 17.38
N SER A 89 6.76 7.58 17.41
CA SER A 89 5.61 8.32 17.94
C SER A 89 4.41 8.23 17.01
N VAL A 90 3.26 8.75 17.46
CA VAL A 90 2.05 8.82 16.62
C VAL A 90 2.29 9.70 15.38
N ALA A 91 3.00 10.84 15.53
CA ALA A 91 3.40 11.68 14.41
C ALA A 91 4.27 10.93 13.40
N GLU A 92 5.29 10.21 13.87
CA GLU A 92 6.20 9.46 12.99
C GLU A 92 5.48 8.32 12.25
N VAL A 93 4.53 7.64 12.90
CA VAL A 93 3.68 6.63 12.23
C VAL A 93 2.76 7.27 11.19
N ALA A 94 2.14 8.41 11.50
CA ALA A 94 1.29 9.12 10.54
C ALA A 94 2.07 9.62 9.33
N GLU A 95 3.25 10.21 9.55
CA GLU A 95 4.16 10.63 8.48
C GLU A 95 4.53 9.44 7.59
N HIS A 96 4.86 8.28 8.18
CA HIS A 96 5.15 7.07 7.41
C HIS A 96 3.96 6.65 6.52
N ILE A 97 2.73 6.68 7.04
CA ILE A 97 1.53 6.36 6.25
C ILE A 97 1.40 7.33 5.06
N ILE A 98 1.57 8.64 5.28
CA ILE A 98 1.40 9.65 4.24
C ILE A 98 2.48 9.49 3.15
N VAL A 99 3.74 9.29 3.52
CA VAL A 99 4.82 9.08 2.54
C VAL A 99 4.64 7.77 1.77
N ALA A 100 4.16 6.71 2.43
CA ALA A 100 3.83 5.47 1.76
C ALA A 100 2.65 5.64 0.78
N GLU A 101 1.59 6.35 1.17
CA GLU A 101 0.46 6.71 0.31
C GLU A 101 0.93 7.41 -0.96
N GLN A 102 1.72 8.47 -0.83
CA GLN A 102 2.21 9.25 -1.97
C GLN A 102 3.00 8.39 -2.94
N ARG A 103 3.93 7.56 -2.44
CA ARG A 103 4.79 6.73 -3.29
C ARG A 103 4.05 5.58 -3.94
N ILE A 104 3.20 4.88 -3.19
CA ILE A 104 2.47 3.72 -3.69
C ILE A 104 1.39 4.17 -4.67
N SER A 105 0.67 5.26 -4.38
CA SER A 105 -0.33 5.80 -5.31
C SER A 105 0.31 6.26 -6.62
N GLU A 106 1.46 6.94 -6.55
CA GLU A 106 2.23 7.35 -7.75
C GLU A 106 2.74 6.15 -8.54
N LEU A 107 3.27 5.11 -7.87
CA LEU A 107 3.65 3.86 -8.53
C LEU A 107 2.45 3.27 -9.29
N ILE A 108 1.29 3.21 -8.65
CA ILE A 108 0.07 2.65 -9.26
C ILE A 108 -0.37 3.50 -10.46
N SER A 109 -0.52 4.82 -10.30
CA SER A 109 -1.10 5.69 -11.34
C SER A 109 -0.15 6.00 -12.48
N GLU A 110 1.14 6.21 -12.18
CA GLU A 110 2.12 6.69 -13.16
C GLU A 110 2.94 5.57 -13.77
N THR A 111 3.05 4.41 -13.12
CA THR A 111 3.87 3.29 -13.60
C THR A 111 3.03 2.07 -13.93
N ILE A 112 2.35 1.47 -12.95
CA ILE A 112 1.67 0.18 -13.15
C ILE A 112 0.49 0.34 -14.11
N ALA A 113 -0.39 1.33 -13.88
CA ALA A 113 -1.56 1.56 -14.74
C ALA A 113 -1.19 1.89 -16.20
N LYS A 114 0.01 2.41 -16.45
CA LYS A 114 0.50 2.75 -17.79
C LYS A 114 1.38 1.67 -18.43
N SER A 115 1.75 0.63 -17.67
CA SER A 115 2.49 -0.53 -18.18
C SER A 115 1.67 -1.31 -19.20
N PRO A 116 2.23 -2.12 -20.11
CA PRO A 116 1.47 -2.96 -21.04
C PRO A 116 0.47 -3.91 -20.34
N GLU A 117 -0.61 -4.26 -21.02
CA GLU A 117 -1.54 -5.26 -20.48
C GLU A 117 -0.85 -6.61 -20.47
N ASN A 118 -0.92 -7.29 -19.33
CA ASN A 118 -0.48 -8.66 -19.21
C ASN A 118 -1.60 -9.46 -18.58
N ALA A 119 -2.46 -10.06 -19.40
CA ALA A 119 -3.49 -10.98 -18.94
C ALA A 119 -2.97 -12.42 -18.80
N SER A 120 -1.65 -12.66 -18.80
CA SER A 120 -1.11 -14.00 -18.88
C SER A 120 -1.64 -14.88 -17.73
N PRO A 121 -2.18 -16.07 -18.03
CA PRO A 121 -2.63 -17.03 -17.01
C PRO A 121 -1.49 -17.49 -16.09
N ASP A 122 -0.22 -17.26 -16.47
CA ASP A 122 0.95 -17.57 -15.64
C ASP A 122 1.09 -16.60 -14.45
N VAL A 123 0.55 -15.38 -14.55
CA VAL A 123 0.57 -14.44 -13.42
C VAL A 123 -0.53 -14.84 -12.45
N HIS A 124 -0.17 -15.65 -11.47
CA HIS A 124 -1.08 -16.15 -10.46
C HIS A 124 -1.59 -15.00 -9.59
N ARG A 125 -2.76 -14.45 -9.93
CA ARG A 125 -3.54 -13.64 -9.00
C ARG A 125 -3.98 -14.53 -7.85
N PHE A 126 -3.34 -14.39 -6.68
CA PHE A 126 -3.85 -15.03 -5.48
C PHE A 126 -5.03 -14.22 -4.91
N ASN A 127 -5.79 -14.82 -4.00
CA ASN A 127 -7.05 -14.26 -3.50
C ASN A 127 -6.86 -12.85 -2.88
N ASP A 128 -7.66 -11.87 -3.31
CA ASP A 128 -7.71 -10.51 -2.74
C ASP A 128 -7.81 -10.49 -1.20
N THR A 129 -8.52 -11.46 -0.60
CA THR A 129 -8.68 -11.55 0.86
C THR A 129 -7.41 -11.97 1.58
N ALA A 130 -6.44 -12.58 0.89
CA ALA A 130 -5.16 -12.96 1.49
C ALA A 130 -4.27 -11.73 1.75
N ILE A 131 -4.44 -10.64 1.00
CA ILE A 131 -3.61 -9.44 1.15
C ILE A 131 -3.83 -8.79 2.52
N PRO A 132 -5.06 -8.44 2.95
CA PRO A 132 -5.25 -7.90 4.29
C PRO A 132 -4.76 -8.83 5.39
N LEU A 133 -4.95 -10.16 5.25
CA LEU A 133 -4.51 -11.15 6.23
C LEU A 133 -2.98 -11.16 6.39
N ALA A 134 -2.24 -11.13 5.28
CA ALA A 134 -0.79 -11.11 5.29
C ALA A 134 -0.23 -9.78 5.83
N ILE A 135 -0.75 -8.66 5.33
CA ILE A 135 -0.16 -7.33 5.59
C ILE A 135 -0.51 -6.80 6.98
N THR A 136 -1.70 -7.06 7.49
CA THR A 136 -2.12 -6.53 8.80
C THR A 136 -1.53 -7.28 10.00
N ASN A 137 -0.83 -8.40 9.79
CA ASN A 137 -0.23 -9.18 10.86
C ASN A 137 0.93 -8.44 11.57
N ARG A 138 0.65 -7.84 12.74
CA ARG A 138 1.61 -7.06 13.53
C ARG A 138 2.67 -7.89 14.29
N ASN A 139 2.56 -9.22 14.31
CA ASN A 139 3.54 -10.08 14.99
C ASN A 139 4.89 -10.14 14.26
N GLN A 140 4.89 -9.90 12.94
CA GLN A 140 6.12 -9.75 12.16
C GLN A 140 6.45 -8.27 12.06
N LYS A 141 7.67 -7.87 12.41
CA LYS A 141 8.13 -6.47 12.29
C LYS A 141 9.01 -6.31 11.06
N PHE A 142 8.83 -5.21 10.35
CA PHE A 142 9.61 -4.86 9.17
C PHE A 142 10.27 -3.51 9.40
N THR A 143 11.54 -3.39 9.02
CA THR A 143 12.23 -2.10 8.98
C THR A 143 11.82 -1.38 7.71
N ALA A 144 11.27 -0.18 7.85
CA ALA A 144 10.90 0.63 6.70
C ALA A 144 12.17 1.07 5.93
N PRO A 145 12.18 1.01 4.58
CA PRO A 145 13.27 1.55 3.79
C PRO A 145 13.49 3.05 4.06
N PRO A 146 14.73 3.57 3.96
CA PRO A 146 15.04 4.97 4.32
C PRO A 146 14.14 6.01 3.66
N VAL A 147 13.72 5.77 2.41
CA VAL A 147 12.89 6.69 1.61
C VAL A 147 11.47 6.91 2.13
N VAL A 148 10.98 6.00 2.98
CA VAL A 148 9.66 6.05 3.62
C VAL A 148 9.76 6.17 5.14
N GLN A 149 10.97 6.30 5.70
CA GLN A 149 11.13 6.58 7.11
C GLN A 149 10.69 8.02 7.43
N PRO A 150 10.07 8.23 8.61
CA PRO A 150 9.76 9.57 9.08
C PRO A 150 11.05 10.35 9.34
N ASN A 151 11.08 11.62 8.95
CA ASN A 151 12.17 12.55 9.23
C ASN A 151 11.66 13.93 9.69
N GLY A 152 10.37 14.01 10.06
CA GLY A 152 9.72 15.23 10.51
C GLY A 152 9.40 16.17 9.35
N ARG A 153 8.90 15.64 8.22
CA ARG A 153 8.49 16.46 7.05
C ARG A 153 7.42 17.49 7.43
N TRP A 154 6.51 17.09 8.31
CA TRP A 154 5.40 17.90 8.79
C TRP A 154 5.52 18.07 10.31
N LYS A 155 5.46 19.32 10.77
CA LYS A 155 5.83 19.73 12.13
C LYS A 155 4.64 19.88 13.07
N SER A 156 3.43 19.68 12.57
CA SER A 156 2.20 19.79 13.38
C SER A 156 1.17 18.73 12.99
N ARG A 157 0.25 18.47 13.92
CA ARG A 157 -0.94 17.64 13.67
C ARG A 157 -1.71 18.14 12.44
N ASP A 158 -1.86 19.45 12.32
CA ASP A 158 -2.70 20.06 11.30
C ASP A 158 -2.04 19.95 9.91
N GLU A 159 -0.70 20.06 9.83
CA GLU A 159 0.05 19.74 8.61
C GLU A 159 -0.09 18.25 8.22
N LEU A 160 0.06 17.32 9.18
CA LEU A 160 -0.14 15.89 8.93
C LEU A 160 -1.55 15.58 8.43
N LEU A 161 -2.58 16.21 9.01
CA LEU A 161 -3.97 16.04 8.59
C LEU A 161 -4.22 16.60 7.19
N SER A 162 -3.68 17.78 6.89
CA SER A 162 -3.79 18.42 5.56
C SER A 162 -3.17 17.54 4.47
N GLU A 163 -2.00 16.97 4.76
CA GLU A 163 -1.23 16.17 3.79
C GLU A 163 -1.80 14.77 3.63
N TRP A 164 -2.33 14.20 4.71
CA TRP A 164 -3.11 12.99 4.63
C TRP A 164 -4.36 13.16 3.76
N ASP A 165 -5.15 14.22 3.99
CA ASP A 165 -6.36 14.49 3.23
C ASP A 165 -6.05 14.69 1.74
N THR A 166 -5.04 15.51 1.43
CA THR A 166 -4.59 15.78 0.07
C THR A 166 -4.12 14.51 -0.64
N SER A 167 -3.26 13.73 0.01
CA SER A 167 -2.68 12.52 -0.60
C SER A 167 -3.76 11.46 -0.85
N ARG A 168 -4.67 11.27 0.11
CA ARG A 168 -5.73 10.27 0.00
C ARG A 168 -6.82 10.67 -1.00
N GLU A 169 -7.17 11.95 -1.08
CA GLU A 169 -8.13 12.42 -2.09
C GLU A 169 -7.60 12.19 -3.50
N LYS A 170 -6.30 12.48 -3.74
CA LYS A 170 -5.65 12.20 -5.02
C LYS A 170 -5.75 10.73 -5.42
N THR A 171 -5.53 9.80 -4.49
CA THR A 171 -5.66 8.36 -4.75
C THR A 171 -7.10 7.96 -5.06
N ILE A 172 -8.07 8.50 -4.33
CA ILE A 172 -9.49 8.24 -4.54
C ILE A 172 -9.95 8.80 -5.90
N ASP A 173 -9.51 10.00 -6.26
CA ASP A 173 -9.83 10.63 -7.55
C ASP A 173 -9.25 9.85 -8.74
N PHE A 174 -8.03 9.31 -8.61
CA PHE A 174 -7.50 8.35 -9.58
C PHE A 174 -8.43 7.14 -9.74
N LEU A 175 -8.89 6.55 -8.63
CA LEU A 175 -9.84 5.44 -8.69
C LEU A 175 -11.22 5.83 -9.21
N ARG A 176 -11.66 7.09 -9.09
CA ARG A 176 -12.92 7.55 -9.70
C ARG A 176 -12.81 7.73 -11.21
N THR A 177 -11.64 8.14 -11.70
CA THR A 177 -11.46 8.61 -13.08
C THR A 177 -10.73 7.62 -13.98
N THR A 178 -10.03 6.63 -13.43
CA THR A 178 -9.24 5.71 -14.24
C THR A 178 -10.11 4.84 -15.15
N GLN A 179 -9.80 4.88 -16.44
CA GLN A 179 -10.36 4.01 -17.48
C GLN A 179 -9.44 2.80 -17.75
N THR A 180 -8.47 2.53 -16.89
CA THR A 180 -7.58 1.38 -17.00
C THR A 180 -8.18 0.19 -16.28
N ASN A 181 -8.15 -1.00 -16.89
CA ASN A 181 -8.34 -2.23 -16.11
C ASN A 181 -7.11 -2.48 -15.22
N LEU A 182 -7.23 -2.16 -13.93
CA LEU A 182 -6.15 -2.37 -12.96
C LEU A 182 -5.83 -3.86 -12.71
N ARG A 183 -6.71 -4.77 -13.14
CA ARG A 183 -6.53 -6.22 -13.02
C ARG A 183 -5.60 -6.83 -14.07
N THR A 184 -5.29 -6.09 -15.14
CA THR A 184 -4.43 -6.55 -16.24
C THR A 184 -3.05 -5.91 -16.22
N ARG A 185 -2.72 -5.14 -15.18
CA ARG A 185 -1.46 -4.42 -15.01
C ARG A 185 -0.75 -4.94 -13.77
N PHE A 186 0.51 -5.31 -13.88
CA PHE A 186 1.21 -6.05 -12.82
C PHE A 186 2.56 -5.42 -12.49
N ALA A 187 2.96 -5.55 -11.22
CA ALA A 187 4.30 -5.20 -10.75
C ALA A 187 4.69 -6.02 -9.52
N GLU A 188 6.00 -6.16 -9.31
CA GLU A 188 6.57 -6.85 -8.16
C GLU A 188 6.32 -6.11 -6.85
N ASN A 189 5.70 -6.77 -5.88
CA ASN A 189 5.62 -6.32 -4.49
C ASN A 189 6.66 -7.05 -3.63
N PRO A 190 7.42 -6.35 -2.77
CA PRO A 190 8.48 -6.97 -1.97
C PRO A 190 8.01 -8.08 -1.02
N VAL A 191 6.75 -8.07 -0.60
CA VAL A 191 6.18 -9.02 0.38
C VAL A 191 5.30 -10.06 -0.31
N LEU A 192 4.58 -9.65 -1.36
CA LEU A 192 3.51 -10.43 -1.97
C LEU A 192 3.91 -11.06 -3.31
N GLY A 193 5.11 -10.78 -3.82
CA GLY A 193 5.50 -11.13 -5.19
C GLY A 193 4.76 -10.30 -6.24
N THR A 194 4.66 -10.80 -7.46
CA THR A 194 3.93 -10.14 -8.54
C THR A 194 2.43 -10.05 -8.22
N ILE A 195 1.89 -8.84 -8.16
CA ILE A 195 0.45 -8.59 -7.94
C ILE A 195 -0.08 -7.57 -8.94
N ASP A 196 -1.39 -7.60 -9.18
CA ASP A 196 -2.04 -6.64 -10.08
C ASP A 196 -2.20 -5.25 -9.44
N ALA A 197 -2.44 -4.21 -10.24
CA ALA A 197 -2.58 -2.83 -9.76
C ALA A 197 -3.76 -2.65 -8.80
N PHE A 198 -4.82 -3.47 -8.91
CA PHE A 198 -5.93 -3.44 -7.95
C PHE A 198 -5.50 -4.05 -6.60
N GLN A 199 -4.74 -5.13 -6.63
CA GLN A 199 -4.14 -5.73 -5.43
C GLN A 199 -3.13 -4.79 -4.77
N TRP A 200 -2.43 -3.96 -5.53
CA TRP A 200 -1.63 -2.85 -5.00
C TRP A 200 -2.47 -1.82 -4.23
N ILE A 201 -3.70 -1.52 -4.67
CA ILE A 201 -4.63 -0.67 -3.93
C ILE A 201 -5.10 -1.35 -2.63
N ILE A 202 -5.37 -2.66 -2.66
CA ILE A 202 -5.69 -3.42 -1.43
C ILE A 202 -4.49 -3.44 -0.48
N PHE A 203 -3.27 -3.58 -0.99
CA PHE A 203 -2.03 -3.48 -0.22
C PHE A 203 -1.90 -2.11 0.45
N LEU A 204 -2.16 -1.02 -0.29
CA LEU A 204 -2.11 0.35 0.24
C LEU A 204 -3.08 0.55 1.42
N ASP A 205 -4.33 0.10 1.28
CA ASP A 205 -5.29 0.14 2.38
C ASP A 205 -4.84 -0.74 3.57
N SER A 206 -4.35 -1.94 3.29
CA SER A 206 -3.89 -2.88 4.32
C SER A 206 -2.67 -2.36 5.09
N HIS A 207 -1.75 -1.67 4.41
CA HIS A 207 -0.63 -0.96 5.02
C HIS A 207 -1.11 0.14 5.97
N SER A 208 -2.08 0.95 5.53
CA SER A 208 -2.72 1.96 6.40
C SER A 208 -3.32 1.31 7.66
N ARG A 209 -4.08 0.22 7.50
CA ARG A 209 -4.67 -0.53 8.63
C ARG A 209 -3.63 -1.07 9.60
N ARG A 210 -2.53 -1.61 9.08
CA ARG A 210 -1.41 -2.10 9.86
C ARG A 210 -0.83 -1.00 10.75
N HIS A 211 -0.64 0.21 10.22
CA HIS A 211 -0.06 1.31 10.98
C HIS A 211 -1.08 2.03 11.89
N LEU A 212 -2.37 1.98 11.56
CA LEU A 212 -3.43 2.35 12.52
C LEU A 212 -3.40 1.46 13.78
N ALA A 213 -3.16 0.15 13.61
CA ALA A 213 -2.95 -0.74 14.77
C ALA A 213 -1.71 -0.35 15.57
N GLN A 214 -0.63 0.08 14.90
CA GLN A 214 0.56 0.59 15.58
C GLN A 214 0.28 1.87 16.39
N ILE A 215 -0.56 2.78 15.87
CA ILE A 215 -1.00 3.96 16.64
C ILE A 215 -1.79 3.52 17.87
N ALA A 216 -2.70 2.56 17.74
CA ALA A 216 -3.45 2.01 18.87
C ALA A 216 -2.53 1.35 19.91
N GLU A 217 -1.51 0.60 19.48
CA GLU A 217 -0.46 0.04 20.36
C GLU A 217 0.23 1.14 21.16
N ILE A 218 0.68 2.22 20.52
CA ILE A 218 1.36 3.36 21.18
C ILE A 218 0.44 4.01 22.22
N LYS A 219 -0.83 4.22 21.89
CA LYS A 219 -1.82 4.84 22.78
C LYS A 219 -2.18 3.99 24.00
N ALA A 220 -1.94 2.68 23.93
CA ALA A 220 -2.17 1.74 25.02
C ALA A 220 -0.96 1.56 25.95
N GLU A 221 0.20 2.14 25.62
CA GLU A 221 1.40 2.08 26.45
C GLU A 221 1.17 2.80 27.79
N ALA A 222 1.71 2.25 28.88
CA ALA A 222 1.52 2.78 30.23
C ALA A 222 2.05 4.22 30.41
N GLY A 223 3.05 4.61 29.62
CA GLY A 223 3.62 5.97 29.65
C GLY A 223 2.94 6.97 28.72
N TYR A 224 1.92 6.56 27.95
CA TYR A 224 1.25 7.45 27.02
C TYR A 224 0.51 8.57 27.79
N PRO A 225 0.73 9.87 27.46
CA PRO A 225 0.17 10.96 28.25
C PRO A 225 -1.36 10.97 28.26
N SER A 226 -1.96 11.26 29.42
CA SER A 226 -3.36 11.64 29.51
C SER A 226 -3.61 12.96 28.76
N LYS A 227 -4.86 13.17 28.35
CA LYS A 227 -5.30 14.50 27.87
C LYS A 227 -5.24 15.53 29.00
#